data_AF-A0A7K3XJP1-F1
#
_entry.id   AF-A0A7K3XJP1-F1
#
_cell.length_a   1.000
_cell.length_b   1.000
_cell.length_c   1.000
_cell.angle_alpha   90.00
_cell.angle_beta   90.00
_cell.angle_gamma   90.00
#
_symmetry.space_group_name_H-M   'P 1'
#
loop_
_entity.id
_entity.type
_entity.pdbx_description
1 polymer ?
#
loop_
_entity_poly.entity_id
_entity_poly.type
_entity_poly.pdbx_seq_one_letter_code
_entity_poly.pdbx_strand_id
1 'polypeptide(L)'
;MGLVMPEFGLFFWMLVSFSILLLVLKRFAWGPILKALSDRENLIIESLKSAENAKEEMKLLQSGNEKILKEATLERERIVKEARDLKESIIRDARHEAGIEANKVMENARASIEHERNAAISDIKNLIANFSVEIAGKILEEKLADEGRQKELIQNYVDKINLN
;
A
#
# COMPACT_ATOMS: atom_id res chain seq x y z
N MET A 1 8.68 26.60 115.00
CA MET A 1 9.23 26.48 113.64
C MET A 1 9.90 25.10 113.51
N GLY A 2 9.27 24.12 112.87
CA GLY A 2 9.87 22.79 112.74
C GLY A 2 9.08 21.82 111.86
N LEU A 3 8.38 22.31 110.84
CA LEU A 3 7.46 21.50 110.02
C LEU A 3 7.58 21.82 108.52
N VAL A 4 8.81 21.90 108.00
CA VAL A 4 9.02 22.00 106.53
C VAL A 4 10.27 21.30 106.01
N MET A 5 10.99 20.53 106.85
CA MET A 5 11.99 19.62 106.34
C MET A 5 11.32 18.26 106.19
N PRO A 6 11.11 17.74 104.96
CA PRO A 6 10.65 16.37 104.82
C PRO A 6 11.60 15.47 105.60
N GLU A 7 11.06 14.49 106.34
CA GLU A 7 11.89 13.51 107.01
C GLU A 7 12.91 12.95 106.00
N PHE A 8 14.20 12.91 106.37
CA PHE A 8 15.26 12.44 105.48
C PHE A 8 14.96 11.06 104.87
N GLY A 9 14.17 10.24 105.58
CA GLY A 9 13.64 8.96 105.08
C GLY A 9 12.70 9.09 103.87
N LEU A 10 11.77 10.06 103.87
CA LEU A 10 10.86 10.29 102.74
C LEU A 10 11.62 10.76 101.50
N PHE A 11 12.60 11.66 101.69
CA PHE A 11 13.43 12.14 100.58
C PHE A 11 14.27 11.01 99.96
N PHE A 12 14.84 10.13 100.79
CA PHE A 12 15.60 8.97 100.32
C PHE A 12 14.72 8.00 99.50
N TRP A 13 13.55 7.61 100.02
CA TRP A 13 12.63 6.72 99.30
C TRP A 13 12.06 7.35 98.02
N MET A 14 11.80 8.66 98.02
CA MET A 14 11.41 9.41 96.83
C MET A 14 12.50 9.33 95.76
N LEU A 15 13.76 9.59 96.11
CA LEU A 15 14.89 9.54 95.18
C LEU A 15 15.10 8.12 94.62
N VAL A 16 15.01 7.09 95.46
CA VAL A 16 15.06 5.69 95.04
C VAL A 16 13.92 5.36 94.08
N SER A 17 12.68 5.75 94.39
CA SER A 17 11.52 5.51 93.51
C SER A 17 11.65 6.25 92.17
N PHE A 18 12.16 7.48 92.18
CA PHE A 18 12.40 8.28 90.98
C PHE A 18 13.54 7.70 90.13
N SER A 19 14.62 7.22 90.75
CA SER A 19 15.70 6.52 90.04
C SER A 19 15.23 5.21 89.41
N ILE A 20 14.39 4.43 90.10
CA ILE A 20 13.78 3.22 89.53
C ILE A 20 12.89 3.60 88.33
N LEU A 21 12.05 4.63 88.45
CA LEU A 21 11.22 5.12 87.36
C LEU A 21 12.06 5.57 86.15
N LEU A 22 13.15 6.30 86.37
CA LEU A 22 14.08 6.70 85.31
C LEU A 22 14.73 5.51 84.61
N LEU A 23 15.12 4.47 85.36
CA LEU A 23 15.69 3.26 84.78
C LEU A 23 14.66 2.49 83.93
N VAL A 24 13.40 2.42 84.41
CA VAL A 24 12.29 1.83 83.66
C VAL A 24 12.02 2.64 82.39
N LEU A 25 11.88 3.96 82.47
CA LEU A 25 11.67 4.81 81.29
C LEU A 25 12.83 4.74 80.29
N LYS A 26 14.08 4.73 80.77
CA LYS A 26 15.26 4.59 79.91
C LYS A 26 15.26 3.26 79.17
N ARG A 27 14.90 2.16 79.85
CA ARG A 27 14.86 0.81 79.26
C ARG A 27 13.67 0.62 78.32
N PHE A 28 12.48 1.11 78.68
CA PHE A 28 11.22 0.80 78.01
C PHE A 28 10.70 1.89 77.06
N ALA A 29 10.87 3.18 77.35
CA ALA A 29 10.29 4.25 76.54
C ALA A 29 11.24 4.81 75.48
N TRP A 30 12.54 4.91 75.78
CA TRP A 30 13.51 5.54 74.89
C TRP A 30 13.69 4.80 73.56
N GLY A 31 13.73 3.47 73.60
CA GLY A 31 13.86 2.61 72.42
C GLY A 31 12.70 2.76 71.44
N PRO A 32 11.44 2.54 71.87
CA PRO A 32 10.26 2.70 71.01
C PRO A 32 10.10 4.10 70.42
N ILE A 33 10.39 5.16 71.18
CA ILE A 33 10.27 6.54 70.70
C ILE A 33 11.28 6.83 69.59
N LEU A 34 12.56 6.48 69.79
CA LEU A 34 13.60 6.66 68.78
C LEU A 34 13.31 5.81 67.53
N LYS A 35 12.83 4.58 67.74
CA LYS A 35 12.43 3.70 66.64
C LYS A 35 11.29 4.31 65.83
N ALA A 36 10.23 4.80 66.48
CA ALA A 36 9.11 5.44 65.79
C ALA A 36 9.53 6.70 65.00
N LEU A 37 10.48 7.48 65.53
CA LEU A 37 11.02 8.64 64.83
C LEU A 37 11.87 8.23 63.61
N SER A 38 12.74 7.23 63.76
CA SER A 38 13.55 6.70 62.66
C SER A 38 12.70 6.02 61.59
N ASP A 39 11.67 5.27 61.97
CA ASP A 39 10.72 4.65 61.04
C ASP A 39 9.99 5.75 60.23
N ARG A 40 9.58 6.84 60.89
CA ARG A 40 8.96 7.99 60.21
C ARG A 40 9.93 8.69 59.24
N GLU A 41 11.17 8.90 59.65
CA GLU A 41 12.20 9.48 58.80
C GLU A 41 12.45 8.61 57.56
N ASN A 42 12.62 7.29 57.76
CA ASN A 42 12.81 6.33 56.69
C ASN A 42 11.63 6.30 55.72
N LEU A 43 10.39 6.31 56.22
CA LEU A 43 9.18 6.36 55.40
C LEU A 43 9.11 7.63 54.54
N ILE A 44 9.51 8.79 55.09
CA ILE A 44 9.55 10.05 54.34
C ILE A 44 10.61 9.97 53.23
N ILE A 45 11.81 9.48 53.55
CA ILE A 45 12.90 9.33 52.58
C ILE A 45 12.48 8.37 51.46
N GLU A 46 11.89 7.23 51.81
CA GLU A 46 11.43 6.24 50.84
C GLU A 46 10.31 6.80 49.95
N SER A 47 9.34 7.50 50.54
CA SER A 47 8.23 8.12 49.80
C SER A 47 8.74 9.20 48.83
N LEU A 48 9.68 10.04 49.27
CA LEU A 48 10.29 11.06 48.42
C LEU A 48 11.10 10.43 47.27
N LYS A 49 11.90 9.41 47.57
CA LYS A 49 12.66 8.67 46.55
C LYS A 49 11.74 7.98 45.55
N SER A 50 10.65 7.38 46.02
CA SER A 50 9.65 6.77 45.14
C SER A 50 8.97 7.80 44.24
N ALA A 51 8.66 8.98 44.77
CA ALA A 51 8.06 10.07 43.98
C ALA A 51 9.03 10.62 42.92
N GLU A 52 10.31 10.75 43.26
CA GLU A 52 11.36 11.19 42.32
C GLU A 52 11.56 10.15 41.21
N ASN A 53 11.68 8.87 41.56
CA ASN A 53 11.78 7.78 40.59
C ASN A 53 10.57 7.74 39.64
N ALA A 54 9.35 7.87 40.18
CA ALA A 54 8.13 7.88 39.36
C ALA A 54 8.11 9.06 38.38
N LYS A 55 8.60 10.23 38.81
CA LYS A 55 8.72 11.42 37.95
C LYS A 55 9.76 11.22 36.84
N GLU A 56 10.89 10.59 37.17
CA GLU A 56 11.92 10.26 36.18
C GLU A 56 11.41 9.23 35.16
N GLU A 57 10.74 8.17 35.62
CA GLU A 57 10.13 7.16 34.76
C GLU A 57 9.06 7.78 33.85
N MET A 58 8.22 8.67 34.38
CA MET A 58 7.22 9.40 33.58
C MET A 58 7.87 10.26 32.50
N LYS A 59 8.99 10.93 32.81
CA LYS A 59 9.74 11.72 31.84
C LYS A 59 10.37 10.84 30.76
N LEU A 60 10.90 9.68 31.12
CA LEU A 60 11.44 8.69 30.18
C LEU A 60 10.35 8.14 29.27
N LEU A 61 9.19 7.78 29.81
CA LEU A 61 8.02 7.34 29.05
C LEU A 61 7.51 8.41 28.09
N GLN A 62 7.44 9.67 28.53
CA GLN A 62 7.04 10.78 27.68
C GLN A 62 8.02 10.95 26.50
N SER A 63 9.32 10.95 26.77
CA SER A 63 10.34 11.03 25.71
C SER A 63 10.29 9.83 24.76
N GLY A 64 10.05 8.63 25.29
CA GLY A 64 9.85 7.41 24.49
C GLY A 64 8.63 7.51 23.57
N ASN A 65 7.49 7.98 24.10
CA ASN A 65 6.28 8.18 23.32
C ASN A 65 6.45 9.24 22.23
N GLU A 66 7.13 10.35 22.52
CA GLU A 66 7.44 11.38 21.52
C GLU A 66 8.31 10.82 20.39
N LYS A 67 9.29 9.97 20.70
CA LYS A 67 10.11 9.27 19.69
C LYS A 67 9.26 8.33 18.84
N ILE A 68 8.44 7.48 19.46
CA ILE A 68 7.56 6.55 18.76
C ILE A 68 6.60 7.31 17.83
N LEU A 69 6.01 8.41 18.29
CA LEU A 69 5.12 9.23 17.47
C LEU A 69 5.85 9.85 16.26
N LYS A 70 7.08 10.32 16.47
CA LYS A 70 7.90 10.85 15.38
C LYS A 70 8.28 9.77 14.37
N GLU A 71 8.71 8.61 14.83
CA GLU A 71 9.03 7.45 13.98
C GLU A 71 7.80 6.99 13.21
N ALA A 72 6.64 6.87 13.86
CA ALA A 72 5.39 6.51 13.21
C ALA A 72 4.96 7.54 12.14
N THR A 73 5.20 8.82 12.39
CA THR A 73 4.90 9.89 11.42
C THR A 73 5.82 9.80 10.20
N LEU A 74 7.13 9.61 10.42
CA LEU A 74 8.10 9.43 9.33
C LEU A 74 7.79 8.18 8.50
N GLU A 75 7.46 7.08 9.16
CA GLU A 75 7.09 5.84 8.49
C GLU A 75 5.79 5.98 7.69
N ARG A 76 4.79 6.67 8.24
CA ARG A 76 3.56 7.00 7.51
C ARG A 76 3.86 7.82 6.26
N GLU A 77 4.70 8.85 6.37
CA GLU A 77 5.09 9.68 5.22
C GLU A 77 5.83 8.86 4.17
N ARG A 78 6.71 7.95 4.58
CA ARG A 78 7.40 7.00 3.71
C ARG A 78 6.41 6.11 2.95
N ILE A 79 5.48 5.48 3.66
CA ILE A 79 4.44 4.62 3.06
C ILE A 79 3.59 5.40 2.05
N VAL A 80 3.15 6.61 2.40
CA VAL A 80 2.35 7.45 1.50
C VAL A 80 3.13 7.85 0.25
N LYS A 81 4.42 8.16 0.39
CA LYS A 81 5.29 8.47 -0.74
C LYS A 81 5.47 7.25 -1.65
N GLU A 82 5.82 6.10 -1.08
CA GLU A 82 5.98 4.84 -1.82
C GLU A 82 4.69 4.45 -2.56
N ALA A 83 3.53 4.61 -1.93
CA ALA A 83 2.25 4.35 -2.57
C ALA A 83 1.98 5.29 -3.76
N ARG A 84 2.38 6.57 -3.67
CA ARG A 84 2.27 7.52 -4.79
C ARG A 84 3.21 7.16 -5.92
N ASP A 85 4.46 6.85 -5.62
CA ASP A 85 5.47 6.48 -6.60
C ASP A 85 5.07 5.18 -7.32
N LEU A 86 4.58 4.18 -6.58
CA LEU A 86 4.06 2.93 -7.12
C LEU A 86 2.84 3.16 -8.02
N LYS A 87 1.88 3.97 -7.56
CA LYS A 87 0.69 4.33 -8.35
C LYS A 87 1.13 4.97 -9.68
N GLU A 88 2.08 5.88 -9.65
CA GLU A 88 2.53 6.55 -10.86
C GLU A 88 3.28 5.59 -11.79
N SER A 89 4.07 4.65 -11.26
CA SER A 89 4.65 3.57 -12.06
C SER A 89 3.58 2.72 -12.73
N ILE A 90 2.60 2.23 -11.98
CA ILE A 90 1.51 1.41 -12.51
C ILE A 90 0.77 2.15 -13.64
N ILE A 91 0.49 3.45 -13.47
CA ILE A 91 -0.17 4.24 -14.51
C ILE A 91 0.72 4.38 -15.76
N ARG A 92 2.02 4.60 -15.59
CA ARG A 92 2.95 4.67 -16.73
C ARG A 92 3.03 3.34 -17.46
N ASP A 93 3.18 2.24 -16.73
CA ASP A 93 3.32 0.89 -17.28
C ASP A 93 2.03 0.50 -18.02
N ALA A 94 0.87 0.72 -17.40
CA ALA A 94 -0.43 0.48 -18.03
C ALA A 94 -0.64 1.33 -19.30
N ARG A 95 -0.22 2.60 -19.31
CA ARG A 95 -0.29 3.45 -20.51
C ARG A 95 0.65 2.96 -21.61
N HIS A 96 1.84 2.48 -21.23
CA HIS A 96 2.80 1.93 -22.17
C HIS A 96 2.27 0.66 -22.83
N GLU A 97 1.79 -0.29 -22.03
CA GLU A 97 1.16 -1.53 -22.51
C GLU A 97 -0.07 -1.25 -23.38
N ALA A 98 -0.94 -0.31 -22.95
CA ALA A 98 -2.09 0.09 -23.75
C ALA A 98 -1.68 0.70 -25.10
N GLY A 99 -0.58 1.45 -25.16
CA GLY A 99 -0.03 1.98 -26.40
C GLY A 99 0.49 0.88 -27.33
N ILE A 100 1.18 -0.13 -26.78
CA ILE A 100 1.64 -1.30 -27.55
C ILE A 100 0.45 -2.07 -28.12
N GLU A 101 -0.56 -2.36 -27.30
CA GLU A 101 -1.73 -3.12 -27.75
C GLU A 101 -2.55 -2.33 -28.76
N ALA A 102 -2.71 -1.01 -28.58
CA ALA A 102 -3.37 -0.14 -29.55
C ALA A 102 -2.65 -0.16 -30.91
N ASN A 103 -1.32 -0.09 -30.93
CA ASN A 103 -0.55 -0.18 -32.18
C ASN A 103 -0.74 -1.54 -32.85
N LYS A 104 -0.74 -2.63 -32.08
CA LYS A 104 -0.96 -3.99 -32.59
C LYS A 104 -2.37 -4.15 -33.18
N VAL A 105 -3.39 -3.62 -32.53
CA VAL A 105 -4.76 -3.59 -33.06
C VAL A 105 -4.83 -2.80 -34.36
N MET A 106 -4.18 -1.64 -34.43
CA MET A 106 -4.12 -0.82 -35.65
C MET A 106 -3.40 -1.53 -36.80
N GLU A 107 -2.31 -2.24 -36.52
CA GLU A 107 -1.58 -3.04 -37.51
C GLU A 107 -2.44 -4.19 -38.04
N ASN A 108 -3.09 -4.95 -37.15
CA ASN A 108 -4.01 -6.02 -37.52
C ASN A 108 -5.21 -5.51 -38.34
N ALA A 109 -5.75 -4.35 -37.99
CA ALA A 109 -6.84 -3.71 -38.72
C ALA A 109 -6.39 -3.32 -40.14
N ARG A 110 -5.19 -2.74 -40.28
CA ARG A 110 -4.61 -2.41 -41.61
C ARG A 110 -4.39 -3.66 -42.45
N ALA A 111 -3.83 -4.72 -41.86
CA ALA A 111 -3.64 -5.99 -42.55
C ALA A 111 -4.98 -6.59 -43.02
N SER A 112 -6.02 -6.54 -42.17
CA SER A 112 -7.36 -7.01 -42.52
C SER A 112 -7.97 -6.19 -43.66
N ILE A 113 -7.82 -4.87 -43.64
CA ILE A 113 -8.27 -3.98 -44.72
C ILE A 113 -7.54 -4.28 -46.04
N GLU A 114 -6.23 -4.53 -46.01
CA GLU A 114 -5.50 -4.92 -47.22
C GLU A 114 -5.98 -6.27 -47.78
N HIS A 115 -6.23 -7.24 -46.89
CA HIS A 115 -6.80 -8.52 -47.29
C HIS A 115 -8.19 -8.37 -47.93
N GLU A 116 -9.09 -7.62 -47.31
CA GLU A 116 -10.43 -7.34 -47.85
C GLU A 116 -10.36 -6.59 -49.17
N ARG A 117 -9.46 -5.62 -49.31
CA ARG A 117 -9.24 -4.89 -50.56
C ARG A 117 -8.79 -5.83 -51.67
N ASN A 118 -7.85 -6.73 -51.38
CA ASN A 118 -7.36 -7.70 -52.37
C ASN A 118 -8.46 -8.70 -52.76
N ALA A 119 -9.28 -9.14 -51.81
CA ALA A 119 -10.45 -9.97 -52.08
C ALA A 119 -11.46 -9.26 -52.99
N ALA A 120 -11.81 -8.00 -52.67
CA ALA A 120 -12.72 -7.19 -53.49
C ALA A 120 -12.18 -6.96 -54.91
N ILE A 121 -10.88 -6.73 -55.08
CA ILE A 121 -10.25 -6.61 -56.41
C ILE A 121 -10.35 -7.93 -57.18
N SER A 122 -10.15 -9.07 -56.50
CA SER A 122 -10.31 -10.40 -57.11
C SER A 122 -11.75 -10.63 -57.58
N ASP A 123 -12.72 -10.26 -56.76
CA ASP A 123 -14.15 -10.37 -57.10
C ASP A 123 -14.52 -9.49 -58.29
N ILE A 124 -14.01 -8.26 -58.33
CA ILE A 124 -14.21 -7.35 -59.48
C ILE A 124 -13.59 -7.94 -60.75
N LYS A 125 -12.39 -8.53 -60.68
CA LYS A 125 -11.76 -9.18 -61.85
C LYS A 125 -12.60 -10.35 -62.37
N ASN A 126 -13.13 -11.18 -61.47
CA ASN A 126 -14.02 -12.28 -61.83
C ASN A 126 -15.31 -11.77 -62.48
N LEU A 127 -15.90 -10.70 -61.94
CA LEU A 127 -17.09 -10.07 -62.50
C LEU A 127 -16.84 -9.54 -63.91
N ILE A 128 -15.72 -8.84 -64.12
CA ILE A 128 -15.33 -8.32 -65.45
C ILE A 128 -15.10 -9.46 -66.44
N ALA A 129 -14.45 -10.56 -66.01
CA ALA A 129 -14.22 -11.72 -66.86
C ALA A 129 -15.55 -12.34 -67.31
N ASN A 130 -16.49 -12.53 -66.39
CA ASN A 130 -17.84 -13.04 -66.70
C ASN A 130 -18.60 -12.11 -67.65
N PHE A 131 -18.62 -10.80 -67.39
CA PHE A 131 -19.25 -9.83 -68.28
C PHE A 131 -18.60 -9.80 -69.67
N SER A 132 -17.27 -9.93 -69.76
CA SER A 132 -16.56 -9.97 -71.04
C SER A 132 -16.94 -11.19 -71.87
N VAL A 133 -17.09 -12.36 -71.23
CA VAL A 133 -17.57 -13.58 -71.88
C VAL A 133 -19.03 -13.43 -72.33
N GLU A 134 -19.90 -12.85 -71.50
CA GLU A 134 -21.30 -12.61 -71.86
C GLU A 134 -21.43 -11.65 -73.07
N ILE A 135 -20.67 -10.55 -73.07
CA ILE A 135 -20.65 -9.59 -74.18
C ILE A 135 -20.11 -10.25 -75.45
N ALA A 136 -19.00 -11.00 -75.36
CA ALA A 136 -18.45 -11.73 -76.50
C ALA A 136 -19.46 -12.75 -77.06
N GLY A 137 -20.20 -13.44 -76.18
CA GLY A 137 -21.30 -14.33 -76.55
C GLY A 137 -22.41 -13.62 -77.33
N LYS A 138 -22.91 -12.48 -76.81
CA LYS A 138 -23.94 -11.68 -77.48
C LYS A 138 -23.49 -11.13 -78.84
N ILE A 139 -22.25 -10.64 -78.94
CA ILE A 139 -21.70 -10.15 -80.22
C ILE A 139 -21.58 -11.29 -81.23
N LEU A 140 -21.17 -12.48 -80.79
CA LEU A 140 -21.08 -13.66 -81.65
C LEU A 140 -22.47 -14.11 -82.12
N GLU A 141 -23.47 -14.13 -81.22
CA GLU A 141 -24.86 -14.43 -81.53
C GLU A 141 -25.45 -13.45 -82.55
N GLU A 142 -25.21 -12.14 -82.38
CA GLU A 142 -25.61 -11.10 -83.33
C GLU A 142 -24.92 -11.26 -84.70
N LYS A 143 -23.63 -11.59 -84.72
CA LYS A 143 -22.90 -11.82 -85.98
C LYS A 143 -23.32 -13.09 -86.70
N LEU A 144 -23.75 -14.13 -85.98
CA LEU A 144 -24.20 -15.40 -86.53
C LEU A 144 -25.67 -15.37 -86.99
N ALA A 145 -26.47 -14.41 -86.53
CA ALA A 145 -27.85 -14.22 -86.95
C ALA A 145 -27.99 -13.64 -88.39
N ASP A 146 -26.89 -13.15 -88.98
CA ASP A 146 -26.84 -12.64 -90.35
C ASP A 146 -26.39 -13.75 -91.33
N GLU A 147 -27.31 -14.24 -92.17
CA GLU A 147 -27.05 -15.30 -93.16
C GLU A 147 -25.88 -14.98 -94.12
N GLY A 148 -25.64 -13.70 -94.41
CA GLY A 148 -24.56 -13.24 -95.27
C GLY A 148 -23.18 -13.44 -94.63
N ARG A 149 -23.06 -13.08 -93.34
CA ARG A 149 -21.83 -13.28 -92.55
C ARG A 149 -21.58 -14.74 -92.21
N GLN A 150 -22.64 -15.53 -92.03
CA GLN A 150 -22.52 -16.97 -91.77
C GLN A 150 -21.92 -17.72 -92.96
N LYS A 151 -22.35 -17.40 -94.19
CA LYS A 151 -21.72 -17.92 -95.43
C LYS A 151 -20.26 -17.49 -95.57
N GLU A 152 -19.93 -16.23 -95.26
CA GLU A 152 -18.56 -15.71 -95.30
C GLU A 152 -17.63 -16.40 -94.29
N LEU A 153 -18.14 -16.71 -93.09
CA LEU A 153 -17.42 -17.51 -92.08
C LEU A 153 -17.16 -18.94 -92.56
N ILE A 154 -18.17 -19.61 -93.14
CA ILE A 154 -18.03 -20.97 -93.69
C ILE A 154 -17.02 -20.97 -94.83
N GLN A 155 -17.08 -20.00 -95.74
CA GLN A 155 -16.14 -19.88 -96.86
C GLN A 155 -14.70 -19.70 -96.35
N ASN A 156 -14.47 -18.80 -95.39
CA ASN A 156 -13.14 -18.60 -94.78
C ASN A 156 -12.60 -19.84 -94.04
N TYR A 157 -13.45 -20.64 -93.39
CA TYR A 157 -13.03 -21.90 -92.76
C TYR A 157 -12.71 -22.98 -93.79
N VAL A 158 -13.51 -23.09 -94.85
CA VAL A 158 -13.25 -24.00 -95.96
C VAL A 158 -11.95 -23.63 -96.68
N ASP A 159 -11.71 -22.34 -96.91
CA ASP A 159 -10.47 -21.85 -97.51
C ASP A 159 -9.24 -22.12 -96.62
N LYS A 160 -9.35 -21.91 -95.30
CA LYS A 160 -8.27 -22.26 -94.35
C LYS A 160 -7.97 -23.75 -94.26
N ILE A 161 -8.97 -24.61 -94.43
CA ILE A 161 -8.79 -26.07 -94.44
C ILE A 161 -8.18 -26.53 -95.77
N ASN A 162 -8.52 -25.89 -96.89
CA ASN A 162 -7.94 -26.16 -98.20
C ASN A 162 -6.53 -25.55 -98.40
N LEU A 163 -6.07 -24.71 -97.47
CA LEU A 163 -4.73 -24.09 -97.46
C LEU A 163 -3.70 -24.91 -96.66
N ASN A 164 -4.06 -26.11 -96.20
CA ASN A 164 -3.16 -27.17 -95.72
C ASN A 164 -3.33 -28.42 -96.58
#